data_AF-A0A1C9U4U1-F1
#
_entry.id   AF-A0A1C9U4U1-F1
#
_cell.length_a   1.000
_cell.length_b   1.000
_cell.length_c   1.000
_cell.angle_alpha   90.00
_cell.angle_beta   90.00
_cell.angle_gamma   90.00
#
_symmetry.space_group_name_H-M   'P 1'
#
loop_
_entity.id
_entity.type
_entity.pdbx_description
1 polymer ?
#
loop_
_entity_poly.entity_id
_entity_poly.type
_entity_poly.pdbx_seq_one_letter_code
_entity_poly.pdbx_strand_id
1 'polypeptide(L)'
;MPAEEMISLECPHCQGELYQPLTWFKEAYFPCPACGKALKAEDFATIIAALEEEMDAYHAELISGETPPAAGCCGSKGHCGKGH
;
A
#
# COMPACT_ATOMS: atom_id res chain seq x y z
N MET A 1 20.67 2.47 -16.77
CA MET A 1 20.59 2.59 -15.30
C MET A 1 19.14 2.40 -14.93
N PRO A 2 18.78 1.40 -14.11
CA PRO A 2 17.39 1.27 -13.65
C PRO A 2 16.99 2.54 -12.91
N ALA A 3 15.78 3.02 -13.13
CA ALA A 3 15.23 4.13 -12.34
C ALA A 3 15.13 3.65 -10.89
N GLU A 4 15.75 4.38 -9.96
CA GLU A 4 15.61 4.06 -8.54
C GLU A 4 14.18 4.40 -8.09
N GLU A 5 13.53 3.43 -7.43
CA GLU A 5 12.21 3.63 -6.86
C GLU A 5 12.30 4.62 -5.69
N MET A 6 11.64 5.77 -5.86
CA MET A 6 11.54 6.79 -4.83
C MET A 6 10.45 6.40 -3.85
N ILE A 7 10.75 6.51 -2.57
CA ILE A 7 9.77 6.31 -1.49
C ILE A 7 9.58 7.62 -0.74
N SER A 8 8.37 7.83 -0.23
CA SER A 8 8.05 8.91 0.71
C SER A 8 7.77 8.29 2.08
N LEU A 9 8.52 8.71 3.09
CA LEU A 9 8.30 8.34 4.49
C LEU A 9 8.33 9.60 5.36
N GLU A 10 7.69 9.56 6.52
CA GLU A 10 7.80 10.63 7.52
C GLU A 10 8.93 10.33 8.50
N CYS A 11 9.76 11.34 8.79
CA CYS A 11 10.80 11.21 9.81
C CYS A 11 10.17 10.97 11.19
N PRO A 12 10.50 9.88 11.90
CA PRO A 12 9.92 9.57 13.22
C PRO A 12 10.25 10.60 14.29
N HIS A 13 11.24 11.47 14.06
CA HIS A 13 11.66 12.48 15.03
C HIS A 13 11.09 13.88 14.81
N CYS A 14 10.88 14.27 13.55
CA CYS A 14 10.46 15.63 13.22
C CYS A 14 9.25 15.69 12.29
N GLN A 15 8.73 14.52 11.89
CA GLN A 15 7.60 14.37 10.96
C GLN A 15 7.81 15.11 9.62
N GLY A 16 9.08 15.38 9.29
CA GLY A 16 9.45 15.93 8.00
C GLY A 16 9.39 14.84 6.93
N GLU A 17 8.91 15.22 5.74
CA GLU A 17 8.86 14.32 4.59
C GLU A 17 10.26 13.91 4.12
N LEU A 18 10.45 12.61 3.92
CA LEU A 18 11.65 11.97 3.40
C LEU A 18 11.32 11.37 2.04
N TYR A 19 11.45 12.18 0.99
CA TYR A 19 11.32 11.71 -0.40
C TYR A 19 12.70 11.37 -0.98
N GLN A 20 13.05 10.08 -0.96
CA GLN A 20 14.41 9.58 -1.24
C GLN A 20 14.35 8.17 -1.86
N PRO A 21 15.39 7.70 -2.59
CA PRO A 21 15.40 6.38 -3.23
C PRO A 21 15.49 5.23 -2.22
N LEU A 22 14.76 4.13 -2.40
CA LEU A 22 14.69 3.00 -1.44
C LEU A 22 16.05 2.52 -0.88
N THR A 23 17.14 2.71 -1.62
CA THR A 23 18.52 2.44 -1.19
C THR A 23 18.90 3.13 0.13
N TRP A 24 18.44 4.36 0.40
CA TRP A 24 18.75 5.05 1.67
C TRP A 24 18.25 4.29 2.90
N PHE A 25 17.14 3.56 2.77
CA PHE A 25 16.53 2.81 3.86
C PHE A 25 17.35 1.56 4.23
N LYS A 26 18.16 1.06 3.29
CA LYS A 26 19.05 -0.09 3.50
C LYS A 26 20.38 0.30 4.16
N GLU A 27 20.69 1.59 4.20
CA GLU A 27 21.90 2.10 4.84
C GLU A 27 21.79 1.99 6.37
N ALA A 28 22.90 1.67 7.03
CA ALA A 28 22.94 1.59 8.50
C ALA A 28 22.78 2.96 9.18
N TYR A 29 22.99 4.03 8.42
CA TYR A 29 22.97 5.40 8.90
C TYR A 29 22.52 6.34 7.79
N PHE A 30 21.42 7.05 8.03
CA PHE A 30 20.95 8.12 7.15
C PHE A 30 20.54 9.35 7.98
N PRO A 31 21.14 10.53 7.78
CA PRO A 31 20.74 11.73 8.50
C PRO A 31 19.48 12.34 7.87
N CYS A 32 18.46 12.61 8.69
CA CYS A 32 17.26 13.32 8.24
C CYS A 32 17.64 14.73 7.70
N PRO A 33 17.28 15.10 6.47
CA PRO A 33 17.57 16.42 5.90
C PRO A 33 16.84 17.56 6.62
N ALA A 34 15.71 17.28 7.28
CA ALA A 34 14.92 18.30 7.97
C ALA A 34 15.42 18.61 9.39
N CYS A 35 15.88 17.60 10.14
CA CYS A 35 16.27 17.79 11.55
C CYS A 35 17.72 17.38 11.88
N GLY A 36 18.44 16.78 10.94
CA GLY A 36 19.82 16.33 11.11
C GLY A 36 20.00 15.12 12.03
N LYS A 37 18.93 14.58 12.62
CA LYS A 37 19.01 13.36 13.43
C LYS A 37 19.32 12.14 12.57
N ALA A 38 20.14 11.25 13.12
CA ALA A 38 20.45 9.97 12.52
C ALA A 38 19.20 9.08 12.54
N LEU A 39 18.87 8.52 11.38
CA LEU A 39 17.79 7.57 11.18
C LEU A 39 18.39 6.18 10.93
N LYS A 40 17.79 5.18 11.56
CA LYS A 40 18.04 3.76 11.36
C LYS A 40 16.75 3.07 10.94
N ALA A 41 16.86 1.94 10.24
CA ALA A 41 15.70 1.14 9.86
C ALA A 41 14.81 0.78 11.08
N GLU A 42 15.43 0.57 12.24
CA GLU A 42 14.75 0.29 13.52
C GLU A 42 13.79 1.40 13.95
N ASP A 43 14.10 2.67 13.64
CA ASP A 43 13.26 3.82 13.99
C ASP A 43 11.94 3.83 13.21
N PHE A 44 11.87 3.08 12.10
CA PHE A 44 10.68 2.92 11.27
C PHE A 44 9.93 1.61 11.53
N ALA A 45 10.36 0.77 12.48
CA ALA A 45 9.78 -0.55 12.71
C ALA A 45 8.26 -0.48 12.98
N THR A 46 7.80 0.54 13.71
CA THR A 46 6.36 0.74 13.97
C THR A 46 5.58 1.11 12.72
N ILE A 47 6.16 1.96 11.86
CA ILE A 47 5.55 2.37 10.59
C ILE A 47 5.47 1.16 9.65
N ILE A 48 6.55 0.38 9.57
CA ILE A 48 6.59 -0.84 8.75
C ILE A 48 5.55 -1.85 9.23
N ALA A 49 5.47 -2.11 10.54
CA ALA A 49 4.50 -3.06 11.08
C ALA A 49 3.05 -2.66 10.76
N ALA A 50 2.73 -1.37 10.80
CA ALA A 50 1.41 -0.87 10.41
C ALA A 50 1.13 -1.10 8.91
N LEU A 51 2.12 -0.82 8.04
CA LEU A 51 2.00 -1.07 6.60
C LEU A 51 1.83 -2.57 6.29
N GLU A 52 2.57 -3.43 6.99
CA GLU A 52 2.46 -4.88 6.86
C GLU A 52 1.06 -5.37 7.26
N GLU A 53 0.50 -4.86 8.36
CA GLU A 53 -0.86 -5.17 8.80
C GLU A 53 -1.91 -4.72 7.76
N GLU A 54 -1.78 -3.53 7.19
CA GLU A 54 -2.68 -3.04 6.13
C GLU A 54 -2.58 -3.89 4.86
N MET A 55 -1.36 -4.31 4.48
CA MET A 55 -1.15 -5.20 3.34
C MET A 55 -1.78 -6.58 3.56
N ASP A 56 -1.62 -7.16 4.75
CA ASP A 56 -2.21 -8.44 5.11
C ASP A 56 -3.74 -8.37 5.13
N ALA A 57 -4.31 -7.27 5.64
CA ALA A 57 -5.74 -7.02 5.58
C ALA A 57 -6.25 -6.94 4.13
N TYR A 58 -5.55 -6.20 3.26
CA TYR A 58 -5.89 -6.11 1.83
C TYR A 58 -5.81 -7.48 1.13
N HIS A 59 -4.81 -8.29 1.44
CA HIS A 59 -4.69 -9.65 0.91
C HIS A 59 -5.80 -10.57 1.42
N ALA A 60 -6.19 -10.46 2.68
CA ALA A 60 -7.29 -11.25 3.24
C ALA A 60 -8.60 -10.99 2.49
N GLU A 61 -8.92 -9.75 2.16
CA GLU A 61 -10.12 -9.39 1.38
C GLU A 61 -10.10 -9.99 -0.03
N LEU A 62 -8.94 -9.98 -0.71
CA LEU A 62 -8.78 -10.59 -2.03
C LEU A 62 -8.91 -12.12 -2.00
N ILE A 63 -8.41 -12.78 -0.95
CA ILE A 63 -8.49 -14.24 -0.78
C ILE A 63 -9.88 -14.67 -0.29
N SER A 64 -10.53 -13.85 0.55
CA SER A 64 -11.87 -14.10 1.10
C SER A 64 -12.94 -14.11 0.00
N GLY A 65 -12.63 -13.58 -1.19
CA GLY A 65 -13.38 -13.89 -2.40
C GLY A 65 -14.86 -13.49 -2.28
N GLU A 66 -15.17 -12.44 -1.53
CA GLU A 66 -16.45 -11.78 -1.66
C GLU A 66 -16.46 -10.98 -2.97
N THR A 67 -16.50 -11.73 -4.08
CA THR A 67 -17.20 -11.24 -5.26
C THR A 67 -18.56 -10.78 -4.75
N PRO A 68 -18.96 -9.50 -4.92
CA PRO A 68 -20.35 -9.14 -4.73
C PRO A 68 -21.18 -10.17 -5.51
N PRO A 69 -22.26 -10.73 -4.94
CA PRO A 69 -23.00 -11.78 -5.60
C PRO A 69 -23.28 -11.31 -7.02
N ALA A 70 -22.63 -11.96 -7.99
CA ALA A 70 -22.87 -11.72 -9.39
C ALA A 70 -24.37 -11.92 -9.56
N ALA A 71 -25.09 -10.81 -9.70
CA ALA A 71 -26.51 -10.82 -9.92
C ALA A 71 -26.74 -11.45 -11.30
N GLY A 72 -26.93 -12.76 -11.30
CA GLY A 72 -27.64 -13.54 -12.30
C GLY A 72 -27.12 -13.43 -13.72
N CYS A 73 -26.04 -14.14 -14.03
CA CYS A 73 -25.88 -14.68 -15.38
C CYS A 73 -26.87 -15.85 -15.58
N CYS A 74 -27.81 -15.66 -16.52
CA CYS A 74 -28.54 -16.68 -17.30
C CYS A 74 -29.42 -17.73 -16.60
N GLY A 75 -30.73 -17.66 -16.93
CA GLY A 75 -31.47 -18.87 -17.31
C GLY A 75 -32.83 -19.09 -16.65
N SER A 76 -33.87 -18.36 -17.08
CA SER A 76 -35.25 -18.88 -17.05
C SER A 76 -36.13 -18.16 -18.09
N LYS A 77 -36.42 -18.89 -19.18
CA LYS A 77 -37.63 -18.85 -20.00
C LYS A 77 -38.30 -17.49 -20.27
N GLY A 78 -38.13 -17.04 -21.51
CA GLY A 78 -39.28 -16.85 -22.42
C GLY A 78 -40.13 -15.59 -22.25
N HIS A 79 -40.32 -14.92 -23.40
CA HIS A 79 -41.38 -13.95 -23.70
C HIS A 79 -41.20 -12.53 -23.16
N CYS A 80 -40.93 -11.59 -24.07
CA CYS A 80 -41.76 -10.40 -24.24
C CYS A 80 -41.41 -9.68 -25.56
N GLY A 81 -42.09 -10.08 -26.62
CA GLY A 81 -42.37 -9.22 -27.76
C GLY A 81 -43.74 -8.55 -27.56
N LYS A 82 -43.80 -7.23 -27.73
CA LYS A 82 -44.97 -6.41 -28.09
C LYS A 82 -44.47 -4.96 -28.20
N GLY A 83 -44.53 -4.27 -29.34
CA GLY A 83 -45.52 -4.35 -30.38
C GLY A 83 -46.82 -3.70 -29.90
N HIS A 84 -46.82 -2.38 -29.75
CA HIS A 84 -47.99 -1.53 -29.97
C HIS A 84 -47.53 -0.13 -30.38
#